data_AF-A0A977KUM0-F1
#
_entry.id   AF-A0A977KUM0-F1
#
_cell.length_a   1.000
_cell.length_b   1.000
_cell.length_c   1.000
_cell.angle_alpha   90.00
_cell.angle_beta   90.00
_cell.angle_gamma   90.00
#
_symmetry.space_group_name_H-M   'P 1'
#
loop_
_entity.id
_entity.type
_entity.pdbx_description
1 polymer ?
#
loop_
_entity_poly.entity_id
_entity_poly.type
_entity_poly.pdbx_seq_one_letter_code
_entity_poly.pdbx_strand_id
1 'polypeptide(L)'
;MKLFRRNFSINIPKSKSWVPRSKSWWLSIILFVISILLIVIPAHLIEQKYAQETFITHSATGIIKKKILLTILFTIGSAIFSSWVYFVWFQKIIAKQEELEQKAAEKIPFSKREFIEKIEDSKSNTSIIIMETWTELLLDDLGEKFEKAIMKLFNHENCGLKILLLDPEKDDLVRERQNALNSGKKPSEYINVKEKICLSLKKIESIIDKLDEKHKDRLEGKLYQTPPSVAIYAEQTELRVTFFKLGKLTTSDDVIKFERESDGGRFFLEHFNMVWNQEKSINMLKIFYLSVEYNAKQFDKIKYVVYEETYYLYNLALQYSLLNNRSQSTLFFNNEEYSFEFLHDEQIAELFYNKYSGLGSGILLIRLFRPDSV
;
A
#
# COMPACT_ATOMS: atom_id res chain seq x y z
N MET A 1 33.77 17.50 35.60
CA MET A 1 32.94 17.59 34.40
C MET A 1 31.48 17.30 34.79
N LYS A 2 30.74 18.37 35.13
CA LYS A 2 29.28 18.37 35.36
C LYS A 2 28.57 18.47 34.00
N LEU A 3 27.28 18.12 33.95
CA LEU A 3 26.33 18.02 32.80
C LEU A 3 26.16 16.53 32.42
N PHE A 4 25.00 15.85 32.49
CA PHE A 4 23.59 16.22 32.45
C PHE A 4 22.80 15.21 33.33
N ARG A 5 22.26 15.62 34.49
CA ARG A 5 21.12 14.93 35.12
C ARG A 5 19.87 15.71 34.74
N ARG A 6 19.33 15.46 33.54
CA ARG A 6 17.98 15.92 33.18
C ARG A 6 17.00 14.93 33.78
N ASN A 7 16.37 15.31 34.89
CA ASN A 7 15.19 14.62 35.40
C ASN A 7 14.10 14.72 34.33
N PHE A 8 13.84 13.64 33.60
CA PHE A 8 12.64 13.49 32.79
C PHE A 8 11.45 13.33 33.74
N SER A 9 10.85 14.45 34.15
CA SER A 9 9.51 14.43 34.73
C SER A 9 8.52 14.24 33.59
N ILE A 10 8.05 13.00 33.40
CA ILE A 10 6.91 12.72 32.53
C ILE A 10 5.69 13.30 33.24
N ASN A 11 5.30 14.51 32.85
CA ASN A 11 4.00 15.06 33.20
C ASN A 11 2.96 14.27 32.42
N ILE A 12 2.41 13.23 33.04
CA ILE A 12 1.22 12.54 32.53
C ILE A 12 0.07 13.53 32.70
N PRO A 13 -0.52 14.08 31.62
CA PRO A 13 -1.65 14.98 31.74
C PRO A 13 -2.77 14.25 32.47
N LYS A 14 -3.27 14.84 33.56
CA LYS A 14 -4.46 14.36 34.26
C LYS A 14 -5.68 14.62 33.39
N SER A 15 -5.88 13.82 32.33
CA SER A 15 -7.15 13.78 31.61
C SER A 15 -8.16 13.04 32.49
N LYS A 16 -8.95 13.79 33.26
CA LYS A 16 -10.19 13.27 33.83
C LYS A 16 -11.05 12.80 32.65
N SER A 17 -11.38 11.51 32.62
CA SER A 17 -12.42 10.84 31.80
C SER A 17 -12.09 10.09 30.50
N TRP A 18 -10.86 9.57 30.28
CA TRP A 18 -10.62 8.72 29.11
C TRP A 18 -10.23 7.26 29.43
N VAL A 19 -11.07 6.36 28.91
CA VAL A 19 -10.98 4.89 28.83
C VAL A 19 -11.30 4.11 30.13
N PRO A 20 -12.31 3.21 30.12
CA PRO A 20 -12.51 2.26 31.20
C PRO A 20 -11.25 1.40 31.37
N ARG A 21 -10.71 1.31 32.59
CA ARG A 21 -9.56 0.45 32.91
C ARG A 21 -9.96 -1.03 32.80
N SER A 22 -10.10 -1.53 31.59
CA SER A 22 -10.28 -2.94 31.32
C SER A 22 -8.97 -3.71 31.56
N LYS A 23 -9.07 -5.01 31.83
CA LYS A 23 -7.89 -5.89 31.96
C LYS A 23 -6.98 -5.87 30.71
N SER A 24 -7.53 -5.57 29.53
CA SER A 24 -6.76 -5.47 28.28
C SER A 24 -5.84 -4.24 28.22
N TRP A 25 -6.20 -3.14 28.88
CA TRP A 25 -5.35 -1.93 28.91
C TRP A 25 -4.05 -2.15 29.70
N TRP A 26 -4.12 -2.86 30.83
CA TRP A 26 -2.93 -3.23 31.60
C TRP A 26 -2.02 -4.19 30.84
N LEU A 27 -2.59 -5.17 30.13
CA LEU A 27 -1.83 -6.08 29.27
C LEU A 27 -1.08 -5.32 28.17
N SER A 28 -1.74 -4.32 27.57
CA SER A 28 -1.17 -3.45 26.55
C SER A 28 0.05 -2.67 27.07
N ILE A 29 -0.04 -2.07 28.26
CA ILE A 29 1.10 -1.37 28.88
C ILE A 29 2.27 -2.32 29.17
N ILE A 30 1.99 -3.53 29.65
CA ILE A 30 3.03 -4.53 29.90
C ILE A 30 3.74 -4.90 28.59
N LEU A 31 3.00 -5.15 27.51
CA LEU A 31 3.57 -5.45 26.19
C LEU A 31 4.41 -4.28 25.65
N PHE A 32 3.97 -3.03 25.85
CA PHE A 32 4.75 -1.86 25.49
C PHE A 32 6.09 -1.78 26.24
N VAL A 33 6.06 -1.94 27.56
CA VAL A 33 7.28 -1.91 28.39
C VAL A 33 8.23 -3.04 27.97
N ILE A 34 7.71 -4.25 27.75
CA ILE A 34 8.51 -5.39 27.26
C ILE A 34 9.13 -5.05 25.90
N SER A 35 8.36 -4.45 24.98
CA SER A 35 8.87 -4.08 23.65
C SER A 35 10.00 -3.06 23.73
N ILE A 36 9.88 -2.03 24.58
CA ILE A 36 10.93 -1.05 24.79
C ILE A 36 12.17 -1.71 25.38
N LEU A 37 12.02 -2.60 26.36
CA LEU A 37 13.17 -3.32 26.93
C LEU A 37 13.87 -4.19 25.88
N LEU A 38 13.10 -4.89 25.03
CA LEU A 38 13.61 -5.71 23.94
C LEU A 38 14.25 -4.90 22.79
N ILE A 39 13.96 -3.61 22.66
CA ILE A 39 14.58 -2.73 21.67
C ILE A 39 15.82 -2.04 22.26
N VAL A 40 15.67 -1.42 23.44
CA VAL A 40 16.68 -0.55 24.05
C VAL A 40 17.84 -1.35 24.64
N ILE A 41 17.58 -2.49 25.30
CA ILE A 41 18.66 -3.28 25.90
C ILE A 41 19.58 -3.84 24.80
N PRO A 42 19.09 -4.46 23.72
CA PRO A 42 19.96 -4.90 22.64
C PRO A 42 20.68 -3.75 21.96
N ALA A 43 20.00 -2.64 21.65
CA ALA A 43 20.63 -1.47 21.02
C ALA A 43 21.79 -0.92 21.87
N HIS A 44 21.59 -0.76 23.17
CA HIS A 44 22.62 -0.25 24.08
C HIS A 44 23.79 -1.23 24.26
N LEU A 45 23.52 -2.54 24.33
CA LEU A 45 24.56 -3.57 24.42
C LEU A 45 25.37 -3.72 23.13
N ILE A 46 24.74 -3.50 21.98
CA ILE A 46 25.41 -3.45 20.67
C ILE A 46 26.35 -2.23 20.64
N GLU A 47 25.87 -1.06 21.04
CA GLU A 47 26.63 0.20 21.05
C GLU A 47 27.83 0.15 22.02
N GLN A 48 27.65 -0.35 23.25
CA GLN A 48 28.76 -0.50 24.20
C GLN A 48 29.84 -1.48 23.73
N LYS A 49 29.45 -2.57 23.05
CA LYS A 49 30.42 -3.55 22.52
C LYS A 49 31.21 -2.99 21.35
N TYR A 50 30.58 -2.25 20.44
CA TYR A 50 31.30 -1.57 19.35
C TYR A 50 32.31 -0.55 19.87
N ALA A 51 32.09 0.03 21.06
CA ALA A 51 33.05 0.91 21.71
C ALA A 51 34.22 0.19 22.41
N GLN A 52 34.10 -1.11 22.74
CA GLN A 52 35.11 -1.88 23.48
C GLN A 52 35.87 -2.92 22.63
N GLU A 53 35.28 -3.45 21.55
CA GLU A 53 35.88 -4.51 20.71
C GLU A 53 36.93 -4.00 19.69
N THR A 54 37.42 -2.76 19.79
CA THR A 54 38.64 -2.31 19.10
C THR A 54 39.92 -2.98 19.62
N PHE A 55 39.85 -3.75 20.71
CA PHE A 55 40.97 -4.49 21.26
C PHE A 55 40.50 -5.88 21.71
N ILE A 56 41.22 -6.92 21.30
CA ILE A 56 41.17 -8.33 21.74
C ILE A 56 40.35 -9.29 20.85
N THR A 57 41.10 -10.09 20.09
CA THR A 57 40.69 -11.24 19.29
C THR A 57 40.46 -12.49 20.16
N HIS A 58 39.23 -12.76 20.58
CA HIS A 58 38.86 -14.06 21.15
C HIS A 58 37.57 -14.63 20.55
N SER A 59 37.66 -15.89 20.11
CA SER A 59 36.57 -16.85 19.83
C SER A 59 35.39 -16.32 18.99
N ALA A 60 35.54 -16.40 17.67
CA ALA A 60 34.54 -15.96 16.68
C ALA A 60 33.13 -16.59 16.86
N THR A 61 33.02 -17.81 17.37
CA THR A 61 31.75 -18.55 17.46
C THR A 61 30.83 -18.06 18.58
N GLY A 62 31.39 -17.59 19.70
CA GLY A 62 30.59 -17.03 20.80
C GLY A 62 30.01 -15.66 20.49
N ILE A 63 30.77 -14.84 19.76
CA ILE A 63 30.38 -13.49 19.33
C ILE A 63 29.23 -13.57 18.33
N ILE A 64 29.28 -14.50 17.38
CA ILE A 64 28.25 -14.70 16.35
C ILE A 64 26.90 -15.09 16.99
N LYS A 65 26.89 -16.06 17.92
CA LYS A 65 25.64 -16.48 18.61
C LYS A 65 24.99 -15.34 19.39
N LYS A 66 25.78 -14.50 20.06
CA LYS A 66 25.27 -13.36 20.83
C LYS A 66 24.71 -12.25 19.93
N LYS A 67 25.34 -11.97 18.79
CA LYS A 67 24.83 -11.02 17.79
C LYS A 67 23.48 -11.48 17.21
N ILE A 68 23.39 -12.75 16.80
CA ILE A 68 22.14 -13.33 16.27
C ILE A 68 21.01 -13.21 17.30
N LEU A 69 21.28 -13.54 18.56
CA LEU A 69 20.28 -13.42 19.64
C LEU A 69 19.81 -11.97 19.84
N LEU A 70 20.72 -10.99 19.82
CA LEU A 70 20.39 -9.58 19.97
C LEU A 70 19.55 -9.07 18.80
N THR A 71 19.86 -9.47 17.57
CA THR A 71 19.06 -9.13 16.39
C THR A 71 17.66 -9.73 16.48
N ILE A 72 17.52 -11.00 16.88
CA ILE A 72 16.21 -11.64 17.07
C ILE A 72 15.39 -10.89 18.13
N LEU A 73 15.98 -10.55 19.27
CA LEU A 73 15.30 -9.80 20.33
C LEU A 73 14.83 -8.42 19.86
N PHE A 74 15.67 -7.72 19.09
CA PHE A 74 15.31 -6.42 18.51
C PHE A 74 14.15 -6.54 17.50
N THR A 75 14.18 -7.56 16.64
CA THR A 75 13.12 -7.82 15.66
C THR A 75 11.80 -8.15 16.36
N ILE A 76 11.82 -9.02 17.38
CA ILE A 76 10.64 -9.35 18.19
C ILE A 76 10.14 -8.10 18.92
N GLY A 77 11.02 -7.33 19.55
CA GLY A 77 10.67 -6.08 20.23
C GLY A 77 9.98 -5.09 19.29
N SER A 78 10.52 -4.91 18.08
CA SER A 78 9.96 -4.03 17.05
C SER A 78 8.59 -4.51 16.53
N ALA A 79 8.41 -5.83 16.38
CA ALA A 79 7.13 -6.42 16.00
C ALA A 79 6.06 -6.23 17.09
N ILE A 80 6.42 -6.41 18.37
CA ILE A 80 5.52 -6.17 19.50
C ILE A 80 5.19 -4.68 19.62
N PHE A 81 6.17 -3.80 19.45
CA PHE A 81 5.96 -2.36 19.52
C PHE A 81 5.03 -1.86 18.41
N SER A 82 5.27 -2.28 17.17
CA SER A 82 4.38 -1.94 16.05
C SER A 82 2.97 -2.47 16.28
N SER A 83 2.82 -3.72 16.71
CA SER A 83 1.52 -4.30 17.09
C SER A 83 0.83 -3.52 18.22
N TRP A 84 1.60 -3.01 19.20
CA TRP A 84 1.07 -2.16 20.26
C TRP A 84 0.61 -0.80 19.75
N VAL A 85 1.38 -0.17 18.85
CA VAL A 85 0.98 1.08 18.18
C VAL A 85 -0.32 0.86 17.42
N TYR A 86 -0.42 -0.23 16.65
CA TYR A 86 -1.66 -0.62 15.98
C TYR A 86 -2.80 -0.87 16.97
N PHE A 87 -2.55 -1.55 18.10
CA PHE A 87 -3.57 -1.79 19.13
C PHE A 87 -4.07 -0.49 19.77
N VAL A 88 -3.18 0.43 20.15
CA VAL A 88 -3.57 1.73 20.72
C VAL A 88 -4.33 2.56 19.70
N TRP A 89 -3.88 2.53 18.44
CA TRP A 89 -4.54 3.20 17.34
C TRP A 89 -5.93 2.60 17.09
N PHE A 90 -6.06 1.27 17.07
CA PHE A 90 -7.31 0.54 16.93
C PHE A 90 -8.26 0.78 18.11
N GLN A 91 -7.74 0.83 19.34
CA GLN A 91 -8.50 1.19 20.54
C GLN A 91 -9.00 2.63 20.48
N LYS A 92 -8.18 3.58 19.99
CA LYS A 92 -8.63 4.95 19.72
C LYS A 92 -9.74 4.96 18.68
N ILE A 93 -9.64 4.14 17.63
CA ILE A 93 -10.68 4.04 16.60
C ILE A 93 -11.95 3.44 17.17
N ILE A 94 -11.88 2.35 17.94
CA ILE A 94 -13.05 1.75 18.59
C ILE A 94 -13.68 2.72 19.58
N ALA A 95 -12.89 3.35 20.46
CA ALA A 95 -13.42 4.32 21.42
C ALA A 95 -14.02 5.53 20.72
N LYS A 96 -13.41 5.98 19.62
CA LYS A 96 -13.97 7.04 18.78
C LYS A 96 -15.21 6.55 18.05
N GLN A 97 -15.26 5.29 17.60
CA GLN A 97 -16.44 4.68 17.01
C GLN A 97 -17.57 4.64 18.03
N GLU A 98 -17.34 4.20 19.27
CA GLU A 98 -18.33 4.20 20.35
C GLU A 98 -18.79 5.63 20.69
N GLU A 99 -17.87 6.61 20.71
CA GLU A 99 -18.19 8.03 20.91
C GLU A 99 -19.01 8.61 19.73
N LEU A 100 -18.69 8.22 18.50
CA LEU A 100 -19.33 8.68 17.27
C LEU A 100 -20.70 8.00 17.03
N GLU A 101 -20.81 6.72 17.39
CA GLU A 101 -22.05 5.96 17.50
C GLU A 101 -23.00 6.61 18.54
N GLN A 102 -22.45 7.20 19.59
CA GLN A 102 -23.22 7.95 20.58
C GLN A 102 -23.54 9.39 20.18
N LYS A 103 -22.75 10.04 19.30
CA LYS A 103 -22.85 11.49 19.08
C LYS A 103 -23.53 11.97 17.80
N ALA A 104 -23.39 11.34 16.62
CA ALA A 104 -24.05 11.84 15.39
C ALA A 104 -23.77 11.02 14.11
N ALA A 105 -23.08 9.87 14.18
CA ALA A 105 -22.68 9.18 12.96
C ALA A 105 -23.79 8.22 12.50
N GLU A 106 -24.54 8.63 11.47
CA GLU A 106 -25.60 7.81 10.89
C GLU A 106 -24.97 6.55 10.25
N LYS A 107 -25.32 5.37 10.78
CA LYS A 107 -25.03 4.09 10.12
C LYS A 107 -26.03 3.94 8.98
N ILE A 108 -25.53 3.95 7.76
CA ILE A 108 -26.34 3.82 6.56
C ILE A 108 -25.79 2.69 5.69
N PRO A 109 -26.63 1.98 4.92
CA PRO A 109 -26.14 1.06 3.91
C PRO A 109 -25.34 1.81 2.85
N PHE A 110 -24.22 1.24 2.39
CA PHE A 110 -23.45 1.87 1.31
C PHE A 110 -24.18 1.73 -0.03
N SER A 111 -24.62 2.85 -0.60
CA SER A 111 -25.18 2.89 -1.95
C SER A 111 -24.10 3.28 -2.97
N LYS A 112 -23.60 2.27 -3.71
CA LYS A 112 -22.69 2.49 -4.85
C LYS A 112 -23.27 3.47 -5.86
N ARG A 113 -24.57 3.34 -6.15
CA ARG A 113 -25.28 4.20 -7.10
C ARG A 113 -25.33 5.64 -6.64
N GLU A 114 -25.71 5.89 -5.38
CA GLU A 114 -25.76 7.25 -4.82
C GLU A 114 -24.37 7.87 -4.84
N PHE A 115 -23.33 7.12 -4.47
CA PHE A 115 -21.95 7.61 -4.51
C PHE A 115 -21.53 8.02 -5.93
N ILE A 116 -21.87 7.22 -6.95
CA ILE A 116 -21.59 7.55 -8.37
C ILE A 116 -22.38 8.79 -8.80
N GLU A 117 -23.65 8.89 -8.45
CA GLU A 117 -24.51 10.06 -8.75
C GLU A 117 -23.93 11.34 -8.14
N LYS A 118 -23.42 11.30 -6.91
CA LYS A 118 -22.75 12.45 -6.28
C LYS A 118 -21.46 12.86 -7.00
N ILE A 119 -20.70 11.91 -7.53
CA ILE A 119 -19.52 12.21 -8.35
C ILE A 119 -19.94 12.84 -9.67
N GLU A 120 -21.02 12.35 -10.28
CA GLU A 120 -21.58 12.88 -11.52
C GLU A 120 -22.11 14.31 -11.35
N ASP A 121 -22.76 14.60 -10.21
CA ASP A 121 -23.30 15.92 -9.85
C ASP A 121 -22.23 16.88 -9.28
N SER A 122 -20.96 16.44 -9.26
CA SER A 122 -19.91 17.22 -8.64
C SER A 122 -19.56 18.50 -9.39
N LYS A 123 -19.32 19.58 -8.64
CA LYS A 123 -18.98 20.90 -9.18
C LYS A 123 -17.47 21.14 -9.17
N SER A 124 -17.02 22.27 -9.73
CA SER A 124 -15.62 22.69 -9.70
C SER A 124 -15.04 22.69 -8.28
N ASN A 125 -13.74 22.42 -8.16
CA ASN A 125 -13.00 22.28 -6.90
C ASN A 125 -13.40 21.06 -6.04
N THR A 126 -13.97 20.00 -6.64
CA THR A 126 -14.32 18.77 -5.91
C THR A 126 -13.14 17.79 -5.85
N SER A 127 -12.80 17.30 -4.64
CA SER A 127 -11.82 16.23 -4.45
C SER A 127 -12.49 14.95 -3.98
N ILE A 128 -12.44 13.92 -4.83
CA ILE A 128 -12.93 12.58 -4.55
C ILE A 128 -11.77 11.71 -4.05
N ILE A 129 -12.03 10.92 -3.02
CA ILE A 129 -11.06 10.00 -2.43
C ILE A 129 -11.69 8.61 -2.31
N ILE A 130 -10.94 7.59 -2.75
CA ILE A 130 -11.29 6.19 -2.58
C ILE A 130 -10.07 5.47 -1.98
N MET A 131 -10.27 4.77 -0.87
CA MET A 131 -9.29 3.87 -0.28
C MET A 131 -9.93 2.52 -0.01
N GLU A 132 -9.42 1.44 -0.59
CA GLU A 132 -10.00 0.11 -0.46
C GLU A 132 -9.00 -1.00 -0.81
N THR A 133 -9.34 -2.28 -0.59
CA THR A 133 -8.50 -3.38 -1.09
C THR A 133 -8.47 -3.38 -2.63
N TRP A 134 -9.65 -3.43 -3.25
CA TRP A 134 -9.94 -3.17 -4.67
C TRP A 134 -11.30 -2.47 -4.71
N THR A 135 -11.65 -1.81 -5.81
CA THR A 135 -12.94 -1.10 -5.87
C THR A 135 -13.98 -1.83 -6.69
N GLU A 136 -15.10 -2.18 -6.05
CA GLU A 136 -16.26 -2.79 -6.71
C GLU A 136 -16.98 -1.79 -7.63
N LEU A 137 -16.76 -0.48 -7.43
CA LEU A 137 -17.31 0.57 -8.30
C LEU A 137 -16.87 0.42 -9.76
N LEU A 138 -15.75 -0.26 -10.04
CA LEU A 138 -15.22 -0.50 -11.38
C LEU A 138 -15.53 -1.89 -11.95
N LEU A 139 -15.83 -2.87 -11.09
CA LEU A 139 -15.90 -4.28 -11.48
C LEU A 139 -17.33 -4.79 -11.66
N ASP A 140 -18.31 -4.10 -11.09
CA ASP A 140 -19.70 -4.51 -11.14
C ASP A 140 -20.45 -3.92 -12.36
N ASP A 141 -21.76 -4.16 -12.42
CA ASP A 141 -22.70 -3.62 -13.41
C ASP A 141 -22.71 -2.08 -13.47
N LEU A 142 -22.22 -1.42 -12.42
CA LEU A 142 -22.09 0.03 -12.33
C LEU A 142 -20.74 0.56 -12.85
N GLY A 143 -19.81 -0.30 -13.26
CA GLY A 143 -18.48 0.10 -13.72
C GLY A 143 -18.49 1.15 -14.82
N GLU A 144 -19.32 0.97 -15.85
CA GLU A 144 -19.46 1.94 -16.93
C GLU A 144 -20.07 3.28 -16.48
N LYS A 145 -20.97 3.24 -15.49
CA LYS A 145 -21.55 4.47 -14.93
C LYS A 145 -20.52 5.23 -14.12
N PHE A 146 -19.73 4.52 -13.33
CA PHE A 146 -18.65 5.13 -12.56
C PHE A 146 -17.58 5.74 -13.49
N GLU A 147 -17.18 5.04 -14.56
CA GLU A 147 -16.31 5.60 -15.59
C GLU A 147 -16.90 6.90 -16.18
N LYS A 148 -18.18 6.89 -16.59
CA LYS A 148 -18.85 8.10 -17.11
C LYS A 148 -18.88 9.24 -16.09
N ALA A 149 -19.10 8.94 -14.82
CA ALA A 149 -19.08 9.94 -13.75
C ALA A 149 -17.68 10.54 -13.57
N ILE A 150 -16.61 9.74 -13.65
CA ILE A 150 -15.22 10.24 -13.62
C ILE A 150 -14.94 11.16 -14.82
N MET A 151 -15.37 10.77 -16.03
CA MET A 151 -15.18 11.61 -17.21
C MET A 151 -15.92 12.95 -17.07
N LYS A 152 -17.14 12.94 -16.52
CA LYS A 152 -17.92 14.16 -16.23
C LYS A 152 -17.27 15.02 -15.15
N LEU A 153 -16.77 14.43 -14.06
CA LEU A 153 -16.05 15.13 -13.00
C LEU A 153 -14.89 15.97 -13.56
N PHE A 154 -14.15 15.42 -14.53
CA PHE A 154 -13.00 16.12 -15.12
C PHE A 154 -13.35 17.17 -16.17
N ASN A 155 -14.62 17.27 -16.60
CA ASN A 155 -15.08 18.41 -17.40
C ASN A 155 -15.17 19.71 -16.56
N HIS A 156 -15.21 19.60 -15.24
CA HIS A 156 -15.18 20.74 -14.32
C HIS A 156 -13.73 21.12 -13.97
N GLU A 157 -13.50 22.40 -13.66
CA GLU A 157 -12.17 22.89 -13.28
C GLU A 157 -11.79 22.44 -11.86
N ASN A 158 -10.49 22.20 -11.64
CA ASN A 158 -9.90 21.90 -10.33
C ASN A 158 -10.49 20.70 -9.57
N CYS A 159 -11.21 19.80 -10.24
CA CYS A 159 -11.61 18.54 -9.62
C CYS A 159 -10.48 17.50 -9.66
N GLY A 160 -10.42 16.62 -8.67
CA GLY A 160 -9.42 15.54 -8.59
C GLY A 160 -10.01 14.26 -8.03
N LEU A 161 -9.44 13.13 -8.44
CA LEU A 161 -9.78 11.81 -7.93
C LEU A 161 -8.50 11.10 -7.47
N LYS A 162 -8.46 10.73 -6.20
CA LYS A 162 -7.38 9.94 -5.60
C LYS A 162 -7.87 8.54 -5.26
N ILE A 163 -7.22 7.52 -5.80
CA ILE A 163 -7.55 6.12 -5.54
C ILE A 163 -6.35 5.42 -4.91
N LEU A 164 -6.57 4.81 -3.74
CA LEU A 164 -5.56 4.11 -2.98
C LEU A 164 -5.98 2.63 -2.80
N LEU A 165 -5.31 1.72 -3.51
CA LEU A 165 -5.62 0.28 -3.49
C LEU A 165 -4.54 -0.56 -2.81
N LEU A 166 -4.86 -1.77 -2.38
CA LEU A 166 -3.85 -2.69 -1.85
C LEU A 166 -2.85 -3.07 -2.95
N ASP A 167 -1.57 -3.06 -2.64
CA ASP A 167 -0.53 -3.52 -3.55
C ASP A 167 -0.66 -5.03 -3.84
N PRO A 168 -0.93 -5.47 -5.09
CA PRO A 168 -1.06 -6.88 -5.43
C PRO A 168 0.27 -7.66 -5.34
N GLU A 169 1.41 -6.97 -5.30
CA GLU A 169 2.75 -7.59 -5.15
C GLU A 169 3.10 -7.82 -3.66
N LYS A 170 2.28 -7.36 -2.71
CA LYS A 170 2.42 -7.68 -1.28
C LYS A 170 1.67 -8.96 -0.92
N ASP A 171 2.23 -10.09 -1.32
CA ASP A 171 1.62 -11.42 -1.18
C ASP A 171 1.14 -11.74 0.26
N ASP A 172 1.88 -11.34 1.29
CA ASP A 172 1.46 -11.56 2.68
C ASP A 172 0.17 -10.81 3.05
N LEU A 173 0.06 -9.54 2.64
CA LEU A 173 -1.12 -8.70 2.91
C LEU A 173 -2.32 -9.15 2.07
N VAL A 174 -2.07 -9.52 0.81
CA VAL A 174 -3.08 -10.07 -0.09
C VAL A 174 -3.62 -11.38 0.47
N ARG A 175 -2.75 -12.27 0.94
CA ARG A 175 -3.13 -13.56 1.55
C ARG A 175 -3.91 -13.36 2.85
N GLU A 176 -3.47 -12.44 3.71
CA GLU A 176 -4.20 -12.08 4.94
C GLU A 176 -5.62 -11.61 4.61
N ARG A 177 -5.74 -10.68 3.65
CA ARG A 177 -7.05 -10.16 3.26
C ARG A 177 -7.93 -11.22 2.59
N GLN A 178 -7.36 -12.10 1.78
CA GLN A 178 -8.07 -13.21 1.16
C GLN A 178 -8.61 -14.19 2.20
N ASN A 179 -7.79 -14.55 3.18
CA ASN A 179 -8.21 -15.42 4.29
C ASN A 179 -9.32 -14.77 5.12
N ALA A 180 -9.19 -13.48 5.44
CA ALA A 180 -10.20 -12.73 6.17
C ALA A 180 -11.55 -12.70 5.42
N LEU A 181 -11.52 -12.43 4.12
CA LEU A 181 -12.72 -12.30 3.28
C LEU A 181 -13.40 -13.64 2.97
N ASN A 182 -12.63 -14.72 2.84
CA ASN A 182 -13.14 -16.06 2.56
C ASN A 182 -13.45 -16.85 3.85
N SER A 183 -13.21 -16.25 5.02
CA SER A 183 -13.58 -16.83 6.30
C SER A 183 -15.08 -17.12 6.36
N GLY A 184 -15.45 -18.37 6.62
CA GLY A 184 -16.84 -18.83 6.69
C GLY A 184 -17.55 -19.02 5.35
N LYS A 185 -16.87 -18.88 4.21
CA LYS A 185 -17.43 -19.11 2.87
C LYS A 185 -17.18 -20.53 2.38
N LYS A 186 -17.98 -20.98 1.41
CA LYS A 186 -17.73 -22.22 0.68
C LYS A 186 -16.68 -21.99 -0.43
N PRO A 187 -15.92 -23.01 -0.85
CA PRO A 187 -14.93 -22.87 -1.93
C PRO A 187 -15.49 -22.28 -3.23
N SER A 188 -16.76 -22.56 -3.56
CA SER A 188 -17.45 -22.00 -4.73
C SER A 188 -17.69 -20.48 -4.66
N GLU A 189 -17.56 -19.88 -3.48
CA GLU A 189 -17.79 -18.46 -3.20
C GLU A 189 -16.49 -17.72 -2.89
N TYR A 190 -15.34 -18.40 -3.04
CA TYR A 190 -14.04 -17.82 -2.75
C TYR A 190 -13.74 -16.69 -3.72
N ILE A 191 -13.32 -15.57 -3.14
CA ILE A 191 -12.88 -14.41 -3.89
C ILE A 191 -11.36 -14.48 -3.98
N ASN A 192 -10.86 -14.38 -5.20
CA ASN A 192 -9.44 -14.18 -5.47
C ASN A 192 -9.13 -12.68 -5.37
N VAL A 193 -8.53 -12.26 -4.25
CA VAL A 193 -8.26 -10.86 -3.95
C VAL A 193 -7.23 -10.27 -4.92
N LYS A 194 -6.14 -11.00 -5.20
CA LYS A 194 -5.09 -10.55 -6.13
C LYS A 194 -5.66 -10.25 -7.51
N GLU A 195 -6.50 -11.14 -8.01
CA GLU A 195 -7.18 -10.98 -9.29
C GLU A 195 -8.10 -9.75 -9.32
N LYS A 196 -8.92 -9.55 -8.27
CA LYS A 196 -9.82 -8.38 -8.19
C LYS A 196 -9.06 -7.05 -8.10
N ILE A 197 -7.92 -7.01 -7.40
CA ILE A 197 -7.02 -5.86 -7.39
C ILE A 197 -6.52 -5.59 -8.81
N CYS A 198 -5.92 -6.58 -9.47
CA CYS A 198 -5.40 -6.46 -10.83
C CYS A 198 -6.46 -6.01 -11.84
N LEU A 199 -7.68 -6.54 -11.77
CA LEU A 199 -8.80 -6.13 -12.62
C LEU A 199 -9.17 -4.66 -12.39
N SER A 200 -9.21 -4.21 -11.13
CA SER A 200 -9.51 -2.80 -10.80
C SER A 200 -8.43 -1.88 -11.36
N LEU A 201 -7.15 -2.26 -11.20
CA LEU A 201 -6.01 -1.49 -11.69
C LEU A 201 -6.04 -1.37 -13.22
N LYS A 202 -6.35 -2.45 -13.95
CA LYS A 202 -6.52 -2.44 -15.41
C LYS A 202 -7.66 -1.51 -15.84
N LYS A 203 -8.76 -1.48 -15.09
CA LYS A 203 -9.88 -0.57 -15.37
C LYS A 203 -9.48 0.90 -15.15
N ILE A 204 -8.78 1.21 -14.08
CA ILE A 204 -8.29 2.57 -13.82
C ILE A 204 -7.31 3.00 -14.91
N GLU A 205 -6.37 2.14 -15.29
CA GLU A 205 -5.44 2.38 -16.40
C GLU A 205 -6.20 2.71 -17.70
N SER A 206 -7.21 1.91 -18.06
CA SER A 206 -8.05 2.18 -19.23
C SER A 206 -8.78 3.53 -19.16
N ILE A 207 -9.19 3.97 -17.96
CA ILE A 207 -9.77 5.30 -17.75
C ILE A 207 -8.71 6.37 -17.98
N ILE A 208 -7.51 6.22 -17.41
CA ILE A 208 -6.39 7.16 -17.59
C ILE A 208 -6.04 7.33 -19.07
N ASP A 209 -6.02 6.25 -19.85
CA ASP A 209 -5.73 6.30 -21.28
C ASP A 209 -6.82 7.01 -22.11
N LYS A 210 -8.07 7.06 -21.62
CA LYS A 210 -9.17 7.81 -22.24
C LYS A 210 -9.20 9.29 -21.86
N LEU A 211 -8.46 9.69 -20.83
CA LEU A 211 -8.37 11.09 -20.41
C LEU A 211 -7.42 11.88 -21.31
N ASP A 212 -7.80 13.12 -21.61
CA ASP A 212 -6.90 14.09 -22.23
C ASP A 212 -5.65 14.28 -21.35
N GLU A 213 -4.49 14.56 -21.96
CA GLU A 213 -3.23 14.81 -21.24
C GLU A 213 -3.39 15.84 -20.11
N LYS A 214 -4.16 16.91 -20.34
CA LYS A 214 -4.47 17.96 -19.33
C LYS A 214 -5.20 17.45 -18.08
N HIS A 215 -5.82 16.27 -18.14
CA HIS A 215 -6.61 15.69 -17.07
C HIS A 215 -5.93 14.50 -16.39
N LYS A 216 -4.86 13.93 -16.97
CA LYS A 216 -4.22 12.74 -16.44
C LYS A 216 -3.66 12.95 -15.02
N ASP A 217 -3.09 14.12 -14.76
CA ASP A 217 -2.55 14.47 -13.44
C ASP A 217 -3.64 14.67 -12.37
N ARG A 218 -4.92 14.75 -12.77
CA ARG A 218 -6.07 14.91 -11.86
C ARG A 218 -6.64 13.58 -11.39
N LEU A 219 -6.27 12.47 -12.04
CA LEU A 219 -6.57 11.11 -11.60
C LEU A 219 -5.29 10.48 -11.07
N GLU A 220 -5.13 10.50 -9.75
CA GLU A 220 -3.97 9.89 -9.10
C GLU A 220 -4.35 8.53 -8.52
N GLY A 221 -3.58 7.51 -8.88
CA GLY A 221 -3.71 6.19 -8.30
C GLY A 221 -2.42 5.75 -7.62
N LYS A 222 -2.54 5.27 -6.39
CA LYS A 222 -1.43 4.72 -5.62
C LYS A 222 -1.79 3.35 -5.02
N LEU A 223 -0.75 2.60 -4.70
CA LEU A 223 -0.86 1.37 -3.94
C LEU A 223 -0.33 1.55 -2.52
N TYR A 224 -1.05 1.04 -1.52
CA TYR A 224 -0.55 0.98 -0.17
C TYR A 224 -0.01 -0.42 0.18
N GLN A 225 1.00 -0.43 1.04
CA GLN A 225 1.73 -1.64 1.47
C GLN A 225 1.62 -1.88 2.98
N THR A 226 0.52 -1.41 3.58
CA THR A 226 0.20 -1.57 5.00
C THR A 226 -1.04 -2.43 5.19
N PRO A 227 -1.20 -3.10 6.34
CA PRO A 227 -2.40 -3.86 6.62
C PRO A 227 -3.68 -3.00 6.44
N PRO A 228 -4.67 -3.48 5.67
CA PRO A 228 -5.91 -2.76 5.44
C PRO A 228 -6.74 -2.68 6.74
N SER A 229 -7.07 -1.48 7.21
CA SER A 229 -7.88 -1.29 8.42
C SER A 229 -9.27 -0.72 8.13
N VAL A 230 -9.37 0.20 7.18
CA VAL A 230 -10.61 0.87 6.79
C VAL A 230 -10.71 1.04 5.27
N ALA A 231 -11.93 1.02 4.75
CA ALA A 231 -12.24 1.57 3.43
C ALA A 231 -12.87 2.96 3.59
N ILE A 232 -12.48 3.87 2.72
CA ILE A 232 -12.87 5.29 2.77
C ILE A 232 -13.40 5.69 1.40
N TYR A 233 -14.56 6.34 1.40
CA TYR A 233 -15.18 6.95 0.23
C TYR A 233 -15.53 8.40 0.58
N ALA A 234 -14.77 9.36 0.05
CA ALA A 234 -14.99 10.77 0.29
C ALA A 234 -15.45 11.48 -0.99
N GLU A 235 -16.45 12.32 -0.84
CA GLU A 235 -16.87 13.31 -1.84
C GLU A 235 -17.02 14.68 -1.17
N GLN A 236 -17.31 15.74 -1.94
CA GLN A 236 -17.36 17.17 -1.56
C GLN A 236 -17.38 17.45 -0.05
N THR A 237 -18.50 17.12 0.61
CA THR A 237 -18.77 17.44 2.01
C THR A 237 -18.95 16.19 2.87
N GLU A 238 -18.95 15.01 2.27
CA GLU A 238 -19.27 13.76 2.96
C GLU A 238 -18.15 12.73 2.86
N LEU A 239 -18.00 11.97 3.93
CA LEU A 239 -17.07 10.87 4.05
C LEU A 239 -17.84 9.64 4.54
N ARG A 240 -17.74 8.54 3.82
CA ARG A 240 -18.27 7.23 4.23
C ARG A 240 -17.10 6.32 4.57
N VAL A 241 -17.14 5.73 5.76
CA VAL A 241 -16.07 4.85 6.25
C VAL A 241 -16.64 3.52 6.68
N THR A 242 -15.93 2.45 6.36
CA THR A 242 -16.26 1.10 6.83
C THR A 242 -14.99 0.34 7.20
N PHE A 243 -15.14 -0.63 8.08
CA PHE A 243 -14.04 -1.47 8.56
C PHE A 243 -13.99 -2.77 7.79
N PHE A 244 -12.80 -3.28 7.53
CA PHE A 244 -12.65 -4.60 6.91
C PHE A 244 -13.06 -5.70 7.90
N LYS A 245 -14.27 -6.24 7.73
CA LYS A 245 -14.79 -7.36 8.52
C LYS A 245 -14.45 -8.70 7.88
N LEU A 246 -14.52 -9.77 8.69
CA LEU A 246 -14.40 -11.15 8.22
C LEU A 246 -15.61 -11.53 7.37
N GLY A 247 -15.39 -12.30 6.30
CA GLY A 247 -16.44 -12.83 5.43
C GLY A 247 -17.16 -11.80 4.55
N LYS A 248 -16.92 -10.50 4.74
CA LYS A 248 -17.71 -9.43 4.13
C LYS A 248 -16.89 -8.46 3.28
N LEU A 249 -17.55 -7.97 2.23
CA LEU A 249 -17.07 -6.86 1.42
C LEU A 249 -17.42 -5.54 2.09
N THR A 250 -16.58 -4.55 1.89
CA THR A 250 -16.75 -3.21 2.44
C THR A 250 -17.98 -2.50 1.85
N THR A 251 -18.36 -2.80 0.60
CA THR A 251 -19.60 -2.26 0.02
C THR A 251 -20.87 -3.00 0.43
N SER A 252 -20.75 -4.15 1.10
CA SER A 252 -21.89 -5.02 1.49
C SER A 252 -22.40 -4.80 2.92
N ASP A 253 -21.81 -3.86 3.65
CA ASP A 253 -22.12 -3.61 5.07
C ASP A 253 -22.50 -2.14 5.28
N ASP A 254 -22.97 -1.84 6.48
CA ASP A 254 -23.25 -0.47 6.88
C ASP A 254 -21.93 0.34 6.90
N VAL A 255 -21.99 1.54 6.34
CA VAL A 255 -20.94 2.55 6.45
C VAL A 255 -21.32 3.56 7.52
N ILE A 256 -20.29 4.18 8.09
CA ILE A 256 -20.44 5.31 8.98
C ILE A 256 -20.27 6.58 8.14
N LYS A 257 -21.32 7.40 8.12
CA LYS A 257 -21.30 8.69 7.43
C LYS A 257 -20.78 9.79 8.34
N PHE A 258 -19.86 10.60 7.83
CA PHE A 258 -19.33 11.79 8.46
C PHE A 258 -19.46 12.99 7.52
N GLU A 259 -19.68 14.16 8.10
CA GLU A 259 -19.30 15.40 7.43
C GLU A 259 -17.77 15.47 7.37
N ARG A 260 -17.24 15.88 6.22
CA ARG A 260 -15.80 15.89 5.92
C ARG A 260 -15.01 16.75 6.92
N GLU A 261 -15.57 17.89 7.31
CA GLU A 261 -14.95 18.86 8.23
C GLU A 261 -15.13 18.52 9.71
N SER A 262 -15.98 17.53 10.03
CA SER A 262 -16.16 17.08 11.41
C SER A 262 -14.86 16.47 11.96
N ASP A 263 -14.72 16.41 13.29
CA ASP A 263 -13.54 15.78 13.92
C ASP A 263 -13.34 14.32 13.47
N GLY A 264 -14.44 13.58 13.26
CA GLY A 264 -14.39 12.22 12.73
C GLY A 264 -13.95 12.19 11.27
N GLY A 265 -14.51 13.07 10.43
CA GLY A 265 -14.13 13.21 9.03
C GLY A 265 -12.65 13.54 8.86
N ARG A 266 -12.17 14.55 9.59
CA ARG A 266 -10.76 14.98 9.60
C ARG A 266 -9.82 13.86 10.05
N PHE A 267 -10.17 13.11 11.10
CA PHE A 267 -9.37 11.98 11.56
C PHE A 267 -9.13 10.93 10.45
N PHE A 268 -10.18 10.52 9.74
CA PHE A 268 -10.05 9.52 8.67
C PHE A 268 -9.35 10.08 7.42
N LEU A 269 -9.53 11.37 7.11
CA LEU A 269 -8.77 12.01 6.05
C LEU A 269 -7.29 12.17 6.38
N GLU A 270 -6.93 12.48 7.63
CA GLU A 270 -5.55 12.47 8.09
C GLU A 270 -4.95 11.07 7.97
N HIS A 271 -5.70 10.02 8.31
CA HIS A 271 -5.26 8.65 8.09
C HIS A 271 -5.02 8.35 6.60
N PHE A 272 -5.97 8.71 5.72
CA PHE A 272 -5.79 8.58 4.28
C PHE A 272 -4.53 9.30 3.81
N ASN A 273 -4.35 10.57 4.18
CA ASN A 273 -3.19 11.38 3.80
C ASN A 273 -1.88 10.79 4.33
N MET A 274 -1.88 10.23 5.54
CA MET A 274 -0.73 9.54 6.09
C MET A 274 -0.34 8.35 5.21
N VAL A 275 -1.29 7.48 4.83
CA VAL A 275 -1.00 6.33 3.95
C VAL A 275 -0.62 6.79 2.54
N TRP A 276 -1.31 7.80 2.00
CA TRP A 276 -1.05 8.37 0.68
C TRP A 276 0.35 8.96 0.52
N ASN A 277 0.88 9.56 1.59
CA ASN A 277 2.18 10.22 1.59
C ASN A 277 3.34 9.33 2.07
N GLN A 278 3.08 8.06 2.41
CA GLN A 278 4.17 7.14 2.73
C GLN A 278 5.08 6.94 1.52
N GLU A 279 6.39 6.91 1.73
CA GLU A 279 7.39 6.58 0.68
C GLU A 279 7.11 5.22 0.03
N LYS A 280 6.50 4.29 0.78
CA LYS A 280 6.11 2.97 0.31
C LYS A 280 4.87 2.97 -0.60
N SER A 281 4.22 4.12 -0.78
CA SER A 281 3.09 4.22 -1.70
C SER A 281 3.58 4.25 -3.14
N ILE A 282 3.25 3.23 -3.92
CA ILE A 282 3.73 3.08 -5.30
C ILE A 282 2.72 3.74 -6.25
N ASN A 283 3.18 4.53 -7.22
CA ASN A 283 2.33 5.00 -8.32
C ASN A 283 1.78 3.78 -9.06
N MET A 284 0.46 3.70 -9.22
CA MET A 284 -0.18 2.50 -9.75
C MET A 284 0.27 2.13 -11.17
N LEU A 285 0.66 3.10 -12.00
CA LEU A 285 1.13 2.84 -13.35
C LEU A 285 2.46 2.07 -13.35
N LYS A 286 3.26 2.21 -12.28
CA LYS A 286 4.50 1.45 -12.11
C LYS A 286 4.28 -0.05 -11.98
N ILE A 287 3.05 -0.51 -11.68
CA ILE A 287 2.69 -1.93 -11.65
C ILE A 287 2.72 -2.51 -13.07
N PHE A 288 2.25 -1.75 -14.05
CA PHE A 288 2.12 -2.20 -15.44
C PHE A 288 3.32 -1.81 -16.28
N TYR A 289 4.06 -0.79 -15.86
CA TYR A 289 5.06 -0.18 -16.71
C TYR A 289 6.32 0.20 -15.95
N LEU A 290 7.46 0.01 -16.62
CA LEU A 290 8.72 0.61 -16.24
C LEU A 290 9.18 1.60 -17.30
N SER A 291 10.10 2.46 -16.89
CA SER A 291 10.89 3.27 -17.80
C SER A 291 12.32 2.79 -17.76
N VAL A 292 12.93 2.60 -18.93
CA VAL A 292 14.35 2.27 -19.05
C VAL A 292 15.02 3.24 -20.01
N GLU A 293 16.30 3.47 -19.79
CA GLU A 293 17.13 4.26 -20.69
C GLU A 293 18.08 3.34 -21.45
N TYR A 294 18.14 3.51 -22.77
CA TYR A 294 19.08 2.81 -23.62
C TYR A 294 19.67 3.78 -24.63
N ASN A 295 21.00 3.91 -24.62
CA ASN A 295 21.74 4.76 -25.55
C ASN A 295 21.26 6.23 -25.54
N ALA A 296 21.14 6.82 -24.34
CA ALA A 296 20.60 8.17 -24.08
C ALA A 296 19.15 8.40 -24.55
N LYS A 297 18.42 7.33 -24.92
CA LYS A 297 17.00 7.38 -25.25
C LYS A 297 16.18 6.77 -24.13
N GLN A 298 15.23 7.54 -23.64
CA GLN A 298 14.23 7.08 -22.69
C GLN A 298 13.15 6.26 -23.40
N PHE A 299 12.84 5.09 -22.85
CA PHE A 299 11.71 4.26 -23.24
C PHE A 299 10.76 4.14 -22.06
N ASP A 300 9.63 4.83 -22.15
CA ASP A 300 8.57 4.77 -21.14
C ASP A 300 7.53 3.70 -21.50
N LYS A 301 6.68 3.36 -20.53
CA LYS A 301 5.59 2.39 -20.71
C LYS A 301 6.06 1.00 -21.17
N ILE A 302 7.17 0.50 -20.63
CA ILE A 302 7.65 -0.85 -20.92
C ILE A 302 6.91 -1.85 -20.05
N LYS A 303 6.20 -2.78 -20.69
CA LYS A 303 5.53 -3.88 -19.99
C LYS A 303 6.58 -4.79 -19.37
N TYR A 304 6.34 -5.21 -18.14
CA TYR A 304 7.27 -6.08 -17.43
C TYR A 304 6.59 -7.11 -16.52
N VAL A 305 7.29 -8.20 -16.25
CA VAL A 305 7.01 -9.13 -15.14
C VAL A 305 8.28 -9.37 -14.35
N VAL A 306 8.12 -9.73 -13.08
CA VAL A 306 9.23 -10.15 -12.22
C VAL A 306 9.04 -11.62 -11.91
N TYR A 307 10.08 -12.41 -12.15
CA TYR A 307 10.11 -13.84 -11.85
C TYR A 307 11.49 -14.18 -11.29
N GLU A 308 11.53 -14.83 -10.12
CA GLU A 308 12.79 -15.15 -9.42
C GLU A 308 13.74 -13.95 -9.31
N GLU A 309 13.21 -12.82 -8.82
CA GLU A 309 13.94 -11.55 -8.65
C GLU A 309 14.51 -10.93 -9.94
N THR A 310 14.16 -11.50 -11.10
CA THR A 310 14.63 -11.09 -12.41
C THR A 310 13.53 -10.33 -13.15
N TYR A 311 13.89 -9.20 -13.77
CA TYR A 311 12.97 -8.44 -14.62
C TYR A 311 12.97 -8.99 -16.04
N TYR A 312 11.77 -9.22 -16.56
CA TYR A 312 11.53 -9.55 -17.95
C TYR A 312 10.71 -8.44 -18.56
N LEU A 313 11.16 -7.90 -19.69
CA LEU A 313 10.57 -6.75 -20.36
C LEU A 313 10.02 -7.13 -21.74
N TYR A 314 8.95 -6.43 -22.12
CA TYR A 314 8.37 -6.49 -23.46
C TYR A 314 8.05 -5.08 -23.97
N ASN A 315 8.74 -4.68 -25.04
CA ASN A 315 8.46 -3.46 -25.79
C ASN A 315 9.09 -3.55 -27.19
N LEU A 316 8.27 -3.51 -28.25
CA LEU A 316 8.74 -3.67 -29.63
C LEU A 316 9.76 -2.59 -30.05
N ALA A 317 9.58 -1.34 -29.62
CA ALA A 317 10.47 -0.24 -29.96
C ALA A 317 11.84 -0.38 -29.28
N LEU A 318 11.85 -0.84 -28.02
CA LEU A 318 13.08 -1.15 -27.29
C LEU A 318 13.80 -2.33 -27.95
N GLN A 319 13.08 -3.42 -28.26
CA GLN A 319 13.66 -4.60 -28.92
C GLN A 319 14.32 -4.25 -30.25
N TYR A 320 13.65 -3.45 -31.09
CA TYR A 320 14.20 -2.96 -32.35
C TYR A 320 15.49 -2.14 -32.13
N SER A 321 15.50 -1.28 -31.10
CA SER A 321 16.67 -0.45 -30.78
C SER A 321 17.86 -1.28 -30.30
N LEU A 322 17.61 -2.29 -29.46
CA LEU A 322 18.63 -3.22 -28.94
C LEU A 322 19.19 -4.13 -30.04
N LEU A 323 18.35 -4.62 -30.96
CA LEU A 323 18.78 -5.49 -32.06
C LEU A 323 19.68 -4.77 -33.08
N ASN A 324 19.43 -3.48 -33.30
CA ASN A 324 20.18 -2.67 -34.27
C ASN A 324 21.52 -2.14 -33.72
N ASN A 325 21.66 -2.00 -32.40
CA ASN A 325 22.85 -1.44 -31.76
C ASN A 325 23.55 -2.47 -30.84
N ARG A 326 23.98 -3.59 -31.42
CA ARG A 326 24.63 -4.70 -30.69
C ARG A 326 25.94 -4.33 -29.97
N SER A 327 26.50 -3.15 -30.21
CA SER A 327 27.74 -2.69 -29.57
C SER A 327 27.56 -2.28 -28.10
N GLN A 328 26.33 -1.99 -27.66
CA GLN A 328 26.02 -1.72 -26.25
C GLN A 328 25.13 -2.84 -25.71
N SER A 329 25.63 -3.52 -24.68
CA SER A 329 24.97 -4.64 -24.01
C SER A 329 24.27 -4.25 -22.71
N THR A 330 24.22 -2.95 -22.39
CA THR A 330 23.68 -2.47 -21.11
C THR A 330 22.56 -1.46 -21.30
N LEU A 331 21.63 -1.47 -20.35
CA LEU A 331 20.51 -0.55 -20.23
C LEU A 331 20.40 -0.05 -18.79
N PHE A 332 19.84 1.13 -18.61
CA PHE A 332 19.69 1.74 -17.29
C PHE A 332 18.24 1.65 -16.83
N PHE A 333 18.05 1.18 -15.60
CA PHE A 333 16.76 1.13 -14.93
C PHE A 333 16.96 1.58 -13.48
N ASN A 334 16.17 2.54 -13.00
CA ASN A 334 16.32 3.13 -11.66
C ASN A 334 17.74 3.63 -11.34
N ASN A 335 18.43 4.23 -12.32
CA ASN A 335 19.83 4.67 -12.22
C ASN A 335 20.84 3.54 -11.96
N GLU A 336 20.46 2.28 -12.17
CA GLU A 336 21.33 1.12 -12.11
C GLU A 336 21.55 0.55 -13.52
N GLU A 337 22.75 0.05 -13.78
CA GLU A 337 23.13 -0.58 -15.04
C GLU A 337 22.76 -2.07 -15.04
N TYR A 338 22.10 -2.51 -16.09
CA TYR A 338 21.70 -3.90 -16.30
C TYR A 338 22.25 -4.41 -17.63
N SER A 339 22.81 -5.61 -17.60
CA SER A 339 23.01 -6.40 -18.82
C SER A 339 21.69 -7.04 -19.24
N PHE A 340 21.57 -7.39 -20.52
CA PHE A 340 20.37 -8.01 -21.02
C PHE A 340 20.63 -9.15 -22.01
N GLU A 341 19.66 -10.06 -22.09
CA GLU A 341 19.60 -11.09 -23.13
C GLU A 341 18.19 -11.21 -23.69
N PHE A 342 18.12 -11.68 -24.93
CA PHE A 342 16.87 -11.98 -25.60
C PHE A 342 16.52 -13.45 -25.41
N LEU A 343 15.29 -13.74 -25.00
CA LEU A 343 14.85 -15.12 -24.82
C LEU A 343 13.39 -15.32 -25.18
N HIS A 344 13.05 -16.58 -25.47
CA HIS A 344 11.68 -17.07 -25.52
C HIS A 344 11.49 -18.05 -24.37
N ASP A 345 10.55 -17.74 -23.50
CA ASP A 345 10.21 -18.57 -22.35
C ASP A 345 8.69 -18.59 -22.21
N GLU A 346 8.10 -19.77 -22.37
CA GLU A 346 6.64 -19.95 -22.35
C GLU A 346 6.05 -19.65 -20.97
N GLN A 347 6.76 -19.99 -19.89
CA GLN A 347 6.31 -19.73 -18.52
C GLN A 347 6.27 -18.23 -18.27
N ILE A 348 7.31 -17.50 -18.67
CA ILE A 348 7.33 -16.03 -18.54
C ILE A 348 6.31 -15.39 -19.48
N ALA A 349 6.13 -15.90 -20.69
CA ALA A 349 5.10 -15.43 -21.62
C ALA A 349 3.69 -15.59 -21.02
N GLU A 350 3.41 -16.69 -20.31
CA GLU A 350 2.16 -16.88 -19.57
C GLU A 350 1.98 -15.83 -18.47
N LEU A 351 3.03 -15.48 -17.72
CA LEU A 351 2.98 -14.38 -16.74
C LEU A 351 2.62 -13.05 -17.41
N PHE A 352 3.21 -12.77 -18.58
CA PHE A 352 2.86 -11.59 -19.37
C PHE A 352 1.41 -11.63 -19.86
N TYR A 353 0.91 -12.77 -20.33
CA TYR A 353 -0.48 -12.92 -20.75
C TYR A 353 -1.47 -12.65 -19.60
N ASN A 354 -1.17 -13.20 -18.42
CA ASN A 354 -1.97 -12.99 -17.22
C ASN A 354 -1.96 -11.52 -16.78
N LYS A 355 -0.79 -10.87 -16.80
CA LYS A 355 -0.63 -9.47 -16.39
C LYS A 355 -1.17 -8.48 -17.44
N TYR A 356 -0.92 -8.71 -18.72
CA TYR A 356 -1.31 -7.87 -19.85
C TYR A 356 -2.11 -8.72 -20.86
N SER A 357 -3.43 -8.63 -20.80
CA SER A 357 -4.30 -9.35 -21.74
C SER A 357 -3.92 -9.04 -23.19
N GLY A 358 -3.78 -10.09 -24.01
CA GLY A 358 -3.55 -9.95 -25.46
C GLY A 358 -2.10 -10.09 -25.94
N LEU A 359 -1.14 -10.42 -25.07
CA LEU A 359 0.20 -10.84 -25.50
C LEU A 359 0.19 -12.33 -25.84
N GLY A 360 0.58 -12.71 -27.06
CA GLY A 360 0.61 -14.11 -27.50
C GLY A 360 1.77 -14.91 -26.90
N SER A 361 1.73 -16.24 -27.04
CA SER A 361 2.75 -17.18 -26.54
C SER A 361 4.11 -17.13 -27.26
N GLY A 362 4.26 -16.30 -28.30
CA GLY A 362 5.48 -16.17 -29.09
C GLY A 362 6.19 -14.82 -28.92
N ILE A 363 6.09 -14.19 -27.76
CA ILE A 363 6.76 -12.91 -27.52
C ILE A 363 8.26 -13.13 -27.28
N LEU A 364 9.08 -12.37 -28.00
CA LEU A 364 10.48 -12.19 -27.66
C LEU A 364 10.56 -11.34 -26.39
N LEU A 365 11.29 -11.80 -25.38
CA LEU A 365 11.45 -11.12 -24.10
C LEU A 365 12.87 -10.58 -23.96
N ILE A 366 13.01 -9.50 -23.19
CA ILE A 366 14.31 -8.96 -22.77
C ILE A 366 14.45 -9.29 -21.28
N ARG A 367 15.38 -10.16 -20.92
CA ARG A 367 15.71 -10.46 -19.51
C ARG A 367 16.81 -9.53 -19.04
N LEU A 368 16.62 -8.93 -17.87
CA LEU A 368 17.62 -8.08 -17.22
C LEU A 368 18.39 -8.86 -16.16
N PHE A 369 19.70 -8.69 -16.11
CA PHE A 369 20.55 -9.21 -15.03
C PHE A 369 21.61 -8.19 -14.66
N ARG A 370 22.00 -8.16 -13.38
CA ARG A 370 23.05 -7.23 -12.92
C ARG A 370 24.41 -7.74 -13.42
N PRO A 371 25.30 -6.87 -13.91
CA PRO A 371 26.62 -7.29 -14.42
C PRO A 371 27.41 -8.16 -13.42
N ASP A 372 27.25 -7.88 -12.12
CA ASP A 372 27.96 -8.56 -11.03
C ASP A 372 27.30 -9.88 -10.56
N SER A 373 26.23 -10.33 -11.22
CA SER A 373 25.42 -11.48 -10.78
C SER A 373 25.63 -12.77 -11.61
N VAL A 374 26.63 -12.76 -12.52
CA VAL A 374 26.96 -13.88 -13.42
C VAL A 374 28.08 -14.74 -12.87
#